data_AF-A0A7X1I6R5-F1
#
_entry.id   AF-A0A7X1I6R5-F1
#
_cell.length_a   1.000
_cell.length_b   1.000
_cell.length_c   1.000
_cell.angle_alpha   90.00
_cell.angle_beta   90.00
_cell.angle_gamma   90.00
#
_symmetry.space_group_name_H-M   'P 1'
#
loop_
_entity.id
_entity.type
_entity.pdbx_description
1 polymer ?
#
loop_
_entity_poly.entity_id
_entity_poly.type
_entity_poly.pdbx_seq_one_letter_code
_entity_poly.pdbx_strand_id
1 'polypeptide(L)'
;MNAKDPITYVPSNESRLGGGDIVISLTPEQSQKLGMEAGILADWFHSALWALAMLRTVNPAADGVPSSTWHTMINDVDHQLLPRLEGIRDALIRAHDSSGGSVGDLALAMDVPRSTAQYRRDVLRRSQKSTWEDWAVFGGPQHGGEAPQDDRDGQ
;
A
#
# COMPACT_ATOMS: atom_id res chain seq x y z
N MET A 1 14.64 12.64 -15.42
CA MET A 1 15.68 11.66 -15.00
C MET A 1 15.04 10.27 -15.08
N ASN A 2 15.56 9.41 -15.96
CA ASN A 2 15.08 8.03 -16.10
C ASN A 2 15.60 7.20 -14.92
N ALA A 3 14.73 6.80 -14.01
CA ALA A 3 15.06 5.71 -13.10
C ALA A 3 15.10 4.42 -13.95
N LYS A 4 16.31 3.85 -14.12
CA LYS A 4 16.47 2.44 -14.44
C LYS A 4 15.64 1.62 -13.45
N ASP A 5 14.88 0.65 -13.95
CA ASP A 5 14.00 -0.29 -13.25
C ASP A 5 13.83 -0.04 -11.72
N PRO A 6 12.69 0.53 -11.28
CA PRO A 6 12.49 0.97 -9.89
C PRO A 6 12.46 -0.17 -8.86
N ILE A 7 12.39 -1.42 -9.33
CA ILE A 7 12.40 -2.63 -8.52
C ILE A 7 13.45 -3.58 -9.10
N THR A 8 14.42 -3.97 -8.28
CA THR A 8 15.44 -4.97 -8.63
C THR A 8 15.30 -6.18 -7.73
N TYR A 9 15.27 -7.36 -8.31
CA TYR A 9 15.39 -8.62 -7.58
C TYR A 9 16.86 -9.01 -7.47
N VAL A 10 17.37 -9.15 -6.25
CA VAL A 10 18.76 -9.50 -6.00
C VAL A 10 18.84 -10.98 -5.59
N PRO A 11 19.52 -11.83 -6.37
CA PRO A 11 19.70 -13.24 -6.02
C PRO A 11 20.43 -13.41 -4.69
N SER A 12 19.86 -14.19 -3.76
CA SER A 12 20.50 -14.62 -2.53
C SER A 12 21.23 -15.97 -2.69
N ASN A 13 21.95 -16.41 -1.65
CA ASN A 13 22.55 -17.75 -1.60
C ASN A 13 21.53 -18.89 -1.80
N GLU A 14 20.23 -18.61 -1.61
CA GLU A 14 19.13 -19.55 -1.83
C GLU A 14 18.41 -19.38 -3.18
N SER A 15 18.98 -18.62 -4.12
CA SER A 15 18.31 -18.34 -5.41
C SER A 15 17.97 -19.56 -6.26
N ARG A 16 18.65 -20.69 -6.05
CA ARG A 16 18.27 -21.98 -6.66
C ARG A 16 16.89 -22.49 -6.22
N LEU A 17 16.39 -22.03 -5.07
CA LEU A 17 15.07 -22.32 -4.51
C LEU A 17 14.09 -21.15 -4.70
N GLY A 18 14.48 -20.11 -5.44
CA GLY A 18 13.67 -18.91 -5.64
C GLY A 18 13.76 -17.88 -4.51
N GLY A 19 14.72 -18.01 -3.58
CA GLY A 19 14.98 -17.01 -2.54
C GLY A 19 15.80 -15.82 -3.05
N GLY A 20 15.47 -14.61 -2.63
CA GLY A 20 16.18 -13.39 -3.01
C GLY A 20 15.62 -12.14 -2.33
N ASP A 21 16.38 -11.05 -2.42
CA ASP A 21 16.01 -9.77 -1.84
C ASP A 21 15.21 -8.94 -2.86
N ILE A 22 14.19 -8.24 -2.40
CA ILE A 22 13.44 -7.26 -3.17
C ILE A 22 14.00 -5.88 -2.82
N VAL A 23 14.68 -5.24 -3.79
CA VAL A 23 15.23 -3.89 -3.62
C VAL A 23 14.35 -2.91 -4.36
N ILE A 24 13.70 -2.01 -3.62
CA ILE A 24 12.91 -0.91 -4.16
C ILE A 24 13.75 0.35 -4.11
N SER A 25 14.08 0.90 -5.27
CA SER A 25 14.90 2.11 -5.37
C SER A 25 14.02 3.34 -5.42
N LEU A 26 14.21 4.24 -4.45
CA LEU A 26 13.52 5.52 -4.37
C LEU A 26 14.45 6.66 -4.79
N THR A 27 13.92 7.69 -5.44
CA THR A 27 14.67 8.93 -5.62
C THR A 27 14.92 9.61 -4.26
N PRO A 28 15.88 10.55 -4.14
CA PRO A 28 16.07 11.29 -2.90
C PRO A 28 14.81 12.02 -2.42
N GLU A 29 14.05 12.60 -3.36
CA GLU A 29 12.78 13.28 -3.08
C GLU A 29 11.72 12.30 -2.55
N GLN A 30 11.56 11.14 -3.20
CA GLN A 30 10.63 10.09 -2.74
C GLN A 30 11.03 9.54 -1.38
N SER A 31 12.33 9.35 -1.14
CA SER A 31 12.86 8.88 0.13
C SER A 31 12.58 9.88 1.26
N GLN A 32 12.75 11.17 0.99
CA GLN A 32 12.41 12.22 1.94
C GLN A 32 10.91 12.25 2.26
N LYS A 33 10.05 12.05 1.25
CA LYS A 33 8.59 12.07 1.38
C LYS A 33 7.98 10.79 1.95
N LEU A 34 8.71 9.67 1.94
CA LEU A 34 8.26 8.43 2.60
C LEU A 34 8.86 8.29 3.99
N GLY A 35 10.06 8.83 4.24
CA GLY A 35 10.72 8.74 5.54
C GLY A 35 10.80 7.29 6.03
N MET A 36 10.40 7.04 7.27
CA MET A 36 10.40 5.69 7.86
C MET A 36 9.28 4.77 7.32
N GLU A 37 8.28 5.32 6.62
CA GLU A 37 7.13 4.55 6.16
C GLU A 37 7.48 3.52 5.10
N ALA A 38 8.54 3.76 4.33
CA ALA A 38 9.06 2.78 3.38
C ALA A 38 9.49 1.48 4.08
N GLY A 39 10.14 1.57 5.24
CA GLY A 39 10.56 0.40 6.02
C GLY A 39 9.36 -0.33 6.63
N ILE A 40 8.36 0.41 7.08
CA ILE A 40 7.15 -0.16 7.67
C ILE A 40 6.30 -0.87 6.61
N LEU A 41 6.13 -0.27 5.43
CA LEU A 41 5.47 -0.93 4.31
C LEU A 41 6.21 -2.20 3.89
N ALA A 42 7.55 -2.16 3.83
CA ALA A 42 8.35 -3.34 3.52
C ALA A 42 8.14 -4.47 4.53
N ASP A 43 8.01 -4.15 5.82
CA ASP A 43 7.70 -5.12 6.87
C ASP A 43 6.33 -5.79 6.66
N TRP A 44 5.29 -5.02 6.33
CA TRP A 44 3.97 -5.61 6.05
C TRP A 44 3.91 -6.38 4.73
N PHE A 45 4.65 -5.95 3.71
CA PHE A 45 4.83 -6.75 2.49
C PHE A 45 5.55 -8.07 2.80
N HIS A 46 6.54 -8.03 3.69
CA HIS A 46 7.19 -9.24 4.19
C HIS A 46 6.18 -10.17 4.88
N SER A 47 5.33 -9.66 5.80
CA SER A 47 4.27 -10.45 6.44
C SER A 47 3.31 -11.08 5.43
N ALA A 48 2.94 -10.36 4.36
CA ALA A 48 2.08 -10.89 3.30
C ALA A 48 2.76 -12.00 2.48
N LEU A 49 4.04 -11.84 2.13
CA LEU A 49 4.83 -12.86 1.44
C LEU A 49 5.03 -14.11 2.33
N TRP A 50 5.28 -13.90 3.61
CA TRP A 50 5.37 -14.97 4.59
C TRP A 50 4.04 -15.74 4.72
N ALA A 51 2.92 -15.03 4.84
CA ALA A 51 1.59 -15.65 4.86
C ALA A 51 1.32 -16.48 3.60
N LEU A 52 1.69 -15.97 2.43
CA LEU A 52 1.57 -16.70 1.17
C LEU A 52 2.43 -17.97 1.15
N ALA A 53 3.68 -17.88 1.62
CA ALA A 53 4.58 -19.03 1.72
C ALA A 53 4.04 -20.09 2.69
N MET A 54 3.57 -19.67 3.87
CA MET A 54 2.96 -20.55 4.87
C MET A 54 1.75 -21.29 4.31
N LEU A 55 0.82 -20.59 3.67
CA LEU A 55 -0.38 -21.20 3.06
C LEU A 55 -0.05 -22.21 1.94
N ARG A 56 1.12 -22.10 1.30
CA ARG A 56 1.55 -22.98 0.21
C ARG A 56 2.39 -24.17 0.68
N THR A 57 2.98 -24.09 1.86
CA THR A 57 3.98 -25.08 2.34
C THR A 57 3.51 -25.86 3.55
N VAL A 58 2.73 -25.23 4.43
CA VAL A 58 2.26 -25.82 5.68
C VAL A 58 0.91 -26.48 5.46
N ASN A 59 0.77 -27.71 5.94
CA ASN A 59 -0.51 -28.34 6.23
C ASN A 59 -0.88 -28.06 7.70
N PRO A 60 -1.86 -27.18 7.98
CA PRO A 60 -2.21 -26.79 9.34
C PRO A 60 -2.62 -27.96 10.24
N ALA A 61 -3.15 -29.06 9.66
CA ALA A 61 -3.58 -30.24 10.41
C ALA A 61 -2.40 -31.16 10.80
N ALA A 62 -1.28 -31.09 10.09
CA ALA A 62 -0.13 -31.98 10.29
C ALA A 62 1.06 -31.29 10.98
N ASP A 63 1.27 -30.00 10.68
CA ASP A 63 2.53 -29.32 11.01
C ASP A 63 2.50 -28.55 12.34
N GLY A 64 1.37 -28.58 13.07
CA GLY A 64 1.29 -28.06 14.45
C GLY A 64 1.62 -26.57 14.59
N VAL A 65 1.32 -25.76 13.57
CA VAL A 65 1.65 -24.32 13.59
C VAL A 65 0.86 -23.60 14.70
N PRO A 66 1.53 -22.84 15.60
CA PRO A 66 0.87 -22.14 16.68
C PRO A 66 -0.21 -21.16 16.19
N SER A 67 -1.35 -21.09 16.90
CA SER A 67 -2.43 -20.14 16.58
C SER A 67 -1.96 -18.68 16.55
N SER A 68 -0.99 -18.31 17.39
CA SER A 68 -0.40 -16.96 17.40
C SER A 68 0.26 -16.59 16.07
N THR A 69 0.83 -17.56 15.36
CA THR A 69 1.42 -17.34 14.03
C THR A 69 0.34 -16.99 13.02
N TRP A 70 -0.77 -17.74 13.01
CA TRP A 70 -1.93 -17.44 12.16
C TRP A 70 -2.54 -16.08 12.48
N HIS A 71 -2.71 -15.75 13.76
CA HIS A 71 -3.26 -14.46 14.19
C HIS A 71 -2.39 -13.29 13.71
N THR A 72 -1.07 -13.42 13.78
CA THR A 72 -0.13 -12.39 13.32
C THR A 72 -0.31 -12.13 11.82
N MET A 73 -0.29 -13.19 11.01
CA MET A 73 -0.46 -13.06 9.56
C MET A 73 -1.82 -12.46 9.17
N ILE A 74 -2.90 -12.86 9.85
CA ILE A 74 -4.23 -12.28 9.63
C ILE A 74 -4.26 -10.80 9.99
N ASN A 75 -3.75 -10.44 11.17
CA ASN A 75 -3.72 -9.06 11.64
C ASN A 75 -2.90 -8.16 10.69
N ASP A 76 -1.73 -8.63 10.25
CA ASP A 76 -0.85 -7.85 9.39
C ASP A 76 -1.47 -7.62 8.02
N VAL A 77 -2.11 -8.63 7.43
CA VAL A 77 -2.80 -8.47 6.14
C VAL A 77 -4.04 -7.61 6.28
N ASP A 78 -4.91 -7.90 7.25
CA ASP A 78 -6.25 -7.30 7.37
C ASP A 78 -6.24 -5.88 7.96
N HIS A 79 -5.42 -5.66 8.99
CA HIS A 79 -5.42 -4.39 9.71
C HIS A 79 -4.24 -3.49 9.35
N GLN A 80 -3.13 -4.06 8.83
CA GLN A 80 -1.98 -3.25 8.45
C GLN A 80 -1.92 -2.98 6.94
N LEU A 81 -1.86 -4.01 6.11
CA LEU A 81 -1.59 -3.85 4.69
C LEU A 81 -2.83 -3.42 3.89
N LEU A 82 -3.93 -4.17 3.97
CA LEU A 82 -5.13 -3.91 3.16
C LEU A 82 -5.66 -2.48 3.30
N PRO A 83 -5.85 -1.92 4.51
CA PRO A 83 -6.42 -0.58 4.64
C PRO A 83 -5.54 0.51 4.02
N ARG A 84 -4.22 0.31 4.02
CA ARG A 84 -3.25 1.23 3.40
C ARG A 84 -3.26 1.12 1.89
N LEU A 85 -3.37 -0.09 1.34
CA LEU A 85 -3.55 -0.29 -0.10
C LEU A 85 -4.86 0.33 -0.59
N GLU A 86 -5.93 0.22 0.19
CA GLU A 86 -7.20 0.88 -0.08
C GLU A 86 -7.09 2.41 0.00
N GLY A 87 -6.43 2.94 1.02
CA GLY A 87 -6.15 4.37 1.14
C GLY A 87 -5.36 4.93 -0.05
N ILE A 88 -4.30 4.23 -0.47
CA ILE A 88 -3.52 4.58 -1.67
C ILE A 88 -4.39 4.55 -2.92
N ARG A 89 -5.18 3.49 -3.12
CA ARG A 89 -6.10 3.37 -4.26
C ARG A 89 -7.08 4.54 -4.30
N ASP A 90 -7.72 4.84 -3.19
CA ASP A 90 -8.76 5.87 -3.13
C ASP A 90 -8.15 7.28 -3.36
N ALA A 91 -6.96 7.54 -2.80
CA ALA A 91 -6.18 8.75 -3.05
C ALA A 91 -5.80 8.90 -4.53
N LEU A 92 -5.34 7.81 -5.18
CA LEU A 92 -5.01 7.80 -6.60
C LEU A 92 -6.24 8.09 -7.47
N ILE A 93 -7.40 7.52 -7.14
CA ILE A 93 -8.65 7.78 -7.89
C ILE A 93 -9.03 9.26 -7.78
N ARG A 94 -8.95 9.86 -6.59
CA ARG A 94 -9.23 11.30 -6.41
C ARG A 94 -8.21 12.20 -7.08
N ALA A 95 -6.93 11.85 -7.05
CA ALA A 95 -5.89 12.58 -7.75
C ALA A 95 -6.14 12.58 -9.26
N HIS A 96 -6.44 11.41 -9.82
CA HIS A 96 -6.80 11.25 -11.24
C HIS A 96 -8.07 12.04 -11.61
N ASP A 97 -9.09 12.04 -10.75
CA ASP A 97 -10.30 12.85 -10.94
C ASP A 97 -9.97 14.36 -10.93
N SER A 98 -9.21 14.82 -9.94
CA SER A 98 -8.83 16.22 -9.75
C SER A 98 -7.92 16.74 -10.87
N SER A 99 -7.14 15.86 -11.51
CA SER A 99 -6.34 16.18 -12.70
C SER A 99 -7.15 16.17 -14.00
N GLY A 100 -8.48 16.07 -13.94
CA GLY A 100 -9.37 16.06 -15.11
C GLY A 100 -9.46 14.72 -15.84
N GLY A 101 -9.01 13.63 -15.22
CA GLY A 101 -8.98 12.31 -15.83
C GLY A 101 -10.37 11.77 -16.22
N SER A 102 -10.45 11.07 -17.35
CA SER A 102 -11.72 10.56 -17.86
C SER A 102 -12.14 9.27 -17.15
N VAL A 103 -13.45 9.00 -17.06
CA VAL A 103 -13.94 7.72 -16.52
C VAL A 103 -13.47 6.53 -17.38
N GLY A 104 -13.20 6.75 -18.67
CA GLY A 104 -12.70 5.70 -19.56
C GLY A 104 -11.28 5.29 -19.19
N ASP A 105 -10.39 6.26 -18.99
CA ASP A 105 -9.00 6.01 -18.61
C ASP A 105 -8.92 5.37 -17.22
N LEU A 106 -9.77 5.82 -16.30
CA LEU A 106 -9.89 5.21 -14.97
C LEU A 106 -10.31 3.74 -15.06
N ALA A 107 -11.28 3.42 -15.93
CA ALA A 107 -11.74 2.04 -16.12
C ALA A 107 -10.64 1.13 -16.67
N LEU A 108 -9.84 1.64 -17.61
CA LEU A 108 -8.66 0.94 -18.15
C LEU A 108 -7.61 0.70 -17.06
N ALA A 109 -7.28 1.73 -16.27
CA ALA A 109 -6.29 1.62 -15.20
C ALA A 109 -6.70 0.64 -14.08
N MET A 110 -8.01 0.54 -13.82
CA MET A 110 -8.56 -0.33 -12.78
C MET A 110 -8.88 -1.75 -13.28
N ASP A 111 -8.77 -2.01 -14.59
CA ASP A 111 -9.21 -3.25 -15.24
C ASP A 111 -10.65 -3.65 -14.88
N VAL A 112 -11.59 -2.69 -15.01
CA VAL A 112 -13.02 -2.91 -14.73
C VAL A 112 -13.92 -2.29 -15.80
N PRO A 113 -15.19 -2.71 -15.90
CA PRO A 113 -16.17 -2.02 -16.73
C PRO A 113 -16.30 -0.53 -16.38
N ARG A 114 -16.58 0.30 -17.39
CA ARG A 114 -16.73 1.75 -17.23
C ARG A 114 -17.75 2.15 -16.15
N SER A 115 -18.87 1.43 -16.05
CA SER A 115 -19.90 1.68 -15.03
C SER A 115 -19.37 1.46 -13.61
N THR A 116 -18.53 0.46 -13.39
CA THR A 116 -17.88 0.19 -12.09
C THR A 116 -16.90 1.29 -11.73
N ALA A 117 -16.07 1.73 -12.68
CA ALA A 117 -15.14 2.84 -12.47
C ALA A 117 -15.87 4.15 -12.16
N GLN A 118 -16.95 4.43 -12.91
CA GLN A 118 -17.81 5.59 -12.67
C GLN A 118 -18.40 5.55 -11.25
N TYR A 119 -19.00 4.43 -10.87
CA TYR A 119 -19.60 4.25 -9.56
C TYR A 119 -18.58 4.47 -8.44
N ARG A 120 -17.39 3.86 -8.53
CA ARG A 120 -16.32 4.02 -7.52
C ARG A 120 -15.87 5.48 -7.41
N ARG A 121 -15.65 6.17 -8.53
CA ARG A 121 -15.31 7.61 -8.53
C ARG A 121 -16.42 8.45 -7.90
N ASP A 122 -17.67 8.21 -8.25
CA ASP A 122 -18.81 8.97 -7.74
C ASP A 122 -19.04 8.74 -6.24
N VAL A 123 -18.84 7.51 -5.76
CA VAL A 123 -18.87 7.18 -4.33
C VAL A 123 -17.78 7.95 -3.58
N LEU A 124 -16.53 7.92 -4.08
CA LEU A 124 -15.43 8.64 -3.46
C LEU A 124 -15.71 10.14 -3.43
N ARG A 125 -16.13 10.75 -4.54
CA ARG A 125 -16.49 12.18 -4.60
C ARG A 125 -17.45 12.64 -3.49
N ARG A 126 -18.36 11.77 -3.07
CA ARG A 126 -19.38 12.08 -2.04
C ARG A 126 -18.96 11.67 -0.64
N SER A 127 -17.92 10.85 -0.51
CA SER A 127 -17.45 10.32 0.77
C SER A 127 -16.33 11.18 1.34
N GLN A 128 -16.28 11.28 2.67
CA GLN A 128 -15.12 11.83 3.36
C GLN A 128 -13.89 10.95 3.13
N LYS A 129 -12.71 11.56 3.16
CA LYS A 129 -11.46 10.82 3.08
C LYS A 129 -11.31 9.93 4.30
N SER A 130 -10.81 8.72 4.10
CA SER A 130 -10.47 7.84 5.21
C SER A 130 -9.14 8.27 5.83
N THR A 131 -8.88 7.87 7.08
CA THR A 131 -7.57 8.08 7.72
C THR A 131 -6.43 7.50 6.88
N TRP A 132 -6.65 6.40 6.16
CA TRP A 132 -5.64 5.79 5.30
C TRP A 132 -5.46 6.51 3.97
N GLU A 133 -6.51 7.16 3.46
CA GLU A 133 -6.39 8.06 2.31
C GLU A 133 -5.58 9.29 2.68
N ASP A 134 -5.85 9.92 3.83
CA ASP A 134 -5.07 11.05 4.32
C ASP A 134 -3.62 10.64 4.62
N TRP A 135 -3.42 9.50 5.26
CA TRP A 135 -2.09 8.91 5.44
C TRP A 135 -1.34 8.75 4.12
N ALA A 136 -1.99 8.27 3.05
CA ALA A 136 -1.34 8.08 1.76
C ALA A 136 -0.89 9.39 1.09
N VAL A 137 -1.55 10.52 1.41
CA VAL A 137 -1.25 11.84 0.83
C VAL A 137 -0.26 12.63 1.70
N PHE A 138 -0.41 12.55 3.01
CA PHE A 138 0.31 13.42 3.96
C PHE A 138 1.33 12.68 4.83
N GLY A 139 1.35 11.35 4.80
CA GLY A 139 2.10 10.52 5.73
C GLY A 139 1.40 10.37 7.08
N GLY A 140 1.93 9.49 7.91
CA GLY A 140 1.48 9.24 9.28
C GLY A 140 2.24 10.05 10.32
N PRO A 141 1.92 9.89 11.61
CA PRO A 141 2.58 10.61 12.72
C PRO A 141 4.09 10.34 12.84
N GLN A 142 4.62 9.41 12.05
CA GLN A 142 6.04 9.09 11.95
C GLN A 142 6.79 9.98 10.95
N HIS A 143 6.06 10.76 10.14
CA HIS A 143 6.58 11.95 9.47
C HIS A 143 6.76 13.05 10.52
N GLY A 144 7.98 13.23 11.01
CA GLY A 144 8.28 14.34 11.92
C GLY A 144 8.13 15.68 11.20
N GLY A 145 7.01 16.38 11.41
CA GLY A 145 6.86 17.80 11.05
C GLY A 145 5.49 18.18 10.47
N GLU A 146 4.78 19.02 11.22
CA GLU A 146 3.57 19.79 10.87
C GLU A 146 2.29 18.98 10.59
N ALA A 147 1.54 18.75 11.67
CA ALA A 147 0.08 18.65 11.55
C ALA A 147 -0.46 19.87 10.79
N PRO A 148 -1.48 19.72 9.93
CA PRO A 148 -2.17 20.85 9.33
C PRO A 148 -2.66 21.77 10.44
N GLN A 149 -2.18 23.01 10.43
CA GLN A 149 -2.62 24.04 11.35
C GLN A 149 -4.12 24.25 11.09
N ASP A 150 -4.92 23.82 12.05
CA ASP A 150 -6.36 24.00 12.06
C ASP A 150 -6.60 25.51 12.23
N ASP A 151 -6.77 26.23 11.11
CA ASP A 151 -7.24 27.61 11.07
C ASP A 151 -8.68 27.66 11.60
N ARG A 152 -8.80 27.51 12.92
CA ARG A 152 -10.01 27.72 13.71
C ARG A 152 -9.71 28.71 14.83
N ASP A 153 -9.25 29.90 14.45
CA ASP A 153 -9.37 31.10 15.27
C ASP A 153 -9.89 32.24 14.39
N GLY A 154 -11.21 32.23 14.22
CA GLY A 154 -11.97 33.26 13.54
C GLY A 154 -13.35 33.39 14.17
N GLN A 155 -13.39 33.81 15.44
CA GLN A 155 -14.54 34.45 16.08
C GLN A 155 -14.08 35.53 17.05
#